data_AF-A0A924ZHC4-F1
#
_entry.id   AF-A0A924ZHC4-F1
#
_cell.length_a   1.000
_cell.length_b   1.000
_cell.length_c   1.000
_cell.angle_alpha   90.00
_cell.angle_beta   90.00
_cell.angle_gamma   90.00
#
_symmetry.space_group_name_H-M   'P 1'
#
loop_
_entity.id
_entity.type
_entity.pdbx_description
1 polymer ?
#
loop_
_entity_poly.entity_id
_entity_poly.type
_entity_poly.pdbx_seq_one_letter_code
_entity_poly.pdbx_strand_id
1 'polypeptide(L)'
;VVYASGRRGIMLALSGVPPDEEPRVARAVTEALAFSGLEASELDLTFVAADDSVLLRMAEVGLMFQPQVPVEPKAEPPKAPGSAPLRPPILR
;
A
#
# COMPACT_ATOMS: atom_id res chain seq x y z
N VAL A 1 19.71 -6.82 1.48
CA VAL A 1 20.07 -7.98 0.63
C VAL A 1 21.48 -7.76 0.07
N VAL A 2 22.26 -8.83 -0.18
CA VAL A 2 23.54 -8.76 -0.91
C VAL A 2 23.34 -9.45 -2.25
N TYR A 3 23.57 -8.73 -3.35
CA TYR A 3 23.46 -9.27 -4.70
C TYR A 3 24.74 -10.00 -5.11
N ALA A 4 24.66 -10.82 -6.18
CA ALA A 4 25.82 -11.53 -6.72
C ALA A 4 26.99 -10.61 -7.11
N SER A 5 26.69 -9.35 -7.45
CA SER A 5 27.69 -8.29 -7.70
C SER A 5 28.39 -7.77 -6.45
N GLY A 6 28.03 -8.25 -5.24
CA GLY A 6 28.50 -7.73 -3.96
C GLY A 6 27.78 -6.45 -3.50
N ARG A 7 26.92 -5.86 -4.34
CA ARG A 7 26.13 -4.68 -4.01
C ARG A 7 25.14 -5.00 -2.87
N ARG A 8 25.01 -4.09 -1.91
CA ARG A 8 23.96 -4.12 -0.89
C ARG A 8 22.82 -3.20 -1.30
N GLY A 9 21.59 -3.69 -1.15
CA GLY A 9 20.38 -2.90 -1.44
C GLY A 9 19.19 -3.40 -0.62
N ILE A 10 18.09 -2.66 -0.72
CA ILE A 10 16.80 -3.02 -0.14
C ILE A 10 15.97 -3.67 -1.25
N MET A 11 15.25 -4.75 -0.94
CA MET A 11 14.32 -5.37 -1.87
C MET A 11 12.89 -5.28 -1.33
N LEU A 12 11.97 -4.77 -2.14
CA LEU A 12 10.54 -4.74 -1.89
C LEU A 12 9.86 -5.75 -2.83
N ALA A 13 9.21 -6.76 -2.25
CA ALA A 13 8.35 -7.67 -3.00
C ALA A 13 6.88 -7.32 -2.73
N LEU A 14 6.11 -7.14 -3.80
CA LEU A 14 4.67 -6.94 -3.75
C LEU A 14 3.95 -8.19 -4.26
N SER A 15 2.92 -8.60 -3.55
CA SER A 15 2.07 -9.73 -3.92
C SER A 15 0.61 -9.31 -3.94
N GLY A 16 -0.17 -9.93 -4.83
CA GLY A 16 -1.59 -9.63 -5.02
C GLY A 16 -1.87 -8.41 -5.90
N VAL A 17 -0.85 -7.89 -6.60
CA VAL A 17 -1.03 -6.85 -7.62
C VAL A 17 -1.45 -7.54 -8.92
N PRO A 18 -2.56 -7.12 -9.58
CA PRO A 18 -2.92 -7.62 -10.89
C PRO A 18 -1.80 -7.35 -11.91
N PRO A 19 -1.44 -8.31 -12.79
CA PRO A 19 -0.32 -8.14 -13.74
C PRO A 19 -0.44 -6.92 -14.66
N ASP A 20 -1.66 -6.52 -15.01
CA ASP A 20 -1.98 -5.34 -15.80
C ASP A 20 -1.83 -4.01 -15.02
N GLU A 21 -1.83 -4.07 -13.70
CA GLU A 21 -1.58 -2.93 -12.81
C GLU A 21 -0.13 -2.79 -12.35
N GLU A 22 0.70 -3.83 -12.45
CA GLU A 22 2.11 -3.81 -12.05
C GLU A 22 2.88 -2.57 -12.55
N PRO A 23 2.77 -2.15 -13.83
CA PRO A 23 3.49 -0.96 -14.31
C PRO A 23 3.03 0.33 -13.62
N ARG A 24 1.74 0.44 -13.29
CA ARG A 24 1.17 1.60 -12.59
C ARG A 24 1.67 1.65 -11.15
N VAL A 25 1.65 0.51 -10.46
CA VAL A 25 2.13 0.39 -9.07
C VAL A 25 3.63 0.65 -8.99
N ALA A 26 4.42 0.09 -9.92
CA ALA A 26 5.85 0.33 -9.98
C ALA A 26 6.19 1.82 -10.12
N ARG A 27 5.49 2.52 -11.02
CA ARG A 27 5.64 3.96 -11.18
C ARG A 27 5.29 4.72 -9.90
N ALA A 28 4.19 4.38 -9.25
CA ALA A 28 3.78 5.04 -8.01
C ALA A 28 4.82 4.85 -6.88
N VAL A 29 5.43 3.66 -6.78
CA VAL A 29 6.52 3.39 -5.83
C VAL A 29 7.74 4.25 -6.16
N THR A 30 8.15 4.32 -7.43
CA THR A 30 9.29 5.16 -7.85
C THR A 30 9.05 6.64 -7.55
N GLU A 31 7.85 7.15 -7.82
CA GLU A 31 7.48 8.54 -7.50
C GLU A 31 7.51 8.79 -5.98
N ALA A 32 6.99 7.86 -5.17
CA ALA A 32 7.02 7.96 -3.71
C ALA A 32 8.46 7.95 -3.14
N LEU A 33 9.35 7.13 -3.71
CA LEU A 33 10.77 7.13 -3.33
C LEU A 33 11.42 8.49 -3.60
N ALA A 34 11.20 9.05 -4.78
CA ALA A 34 11.70 10.38 -5.13
C ALA A 34 11.21 11.46 -4.16
N PHE A 35 9.93 11.41 -3.74
CA PHE A 35 9.39 12.32 -2.72
C PHE A 35 10.01 12.14 -1.33
N SER A 36 10.47 10.93 -1.00
CA SER A 36 11.10 10.62 0.29
C SER A 36 12.57 11.08 0.38
N GLY A 37 13.16 11.57 -0.72
CA GLY A 37 14.58 11.91 -0.81
C GLY A 37 15.50 10.68 -0.88
N LEU A 38 14.93 9.49 -1.12
CA LEU A 38 15.67 8.27 -1.42
C LEU A 38 15.89 8.18 -2.93
N GLU A 39 17.11 7.86 -3.35
CA GLU A 39 17.42 7.63 -4.76
C GLU A 39 16.88 6.26 -5.18
N ALA A 40 16.33 6.17 -6.40
CA ALA A 40 15.77 4.93 -6.94
C ALA A 40 16.79 3.77 -7.04
N SER A 41 18.09 4.04 -6.87
CA SER A 41 19.15 3.02 -6.82
C SER A 41 19.20 2.22 -5.51
N GLU A 42 18.46 2.62 -4.48
CA GLU A 42 18.52 2.01 -3.14
C GLU A 42 17.49 0.90 -2.92
N LEU A 43 16.42 0.87 -3.74
CA LEU A 43 15.31 -0.07 -3.64
C LEU A 43 15.09 -0.82 -4.97
N ASP A 44 15.23 -2.13 -4.94
CA ASP A 44 14.77 -3.00 -6.03
C ASP A 44 13.33 -3.48 -5.75
N LEU A 45 12.43 -3.33 -6.73
CA LEU A 45 11.03 -3.73 -6.65
C LEU A 45 10.78 -4.98 -7.50
N THR A 46 10.04 -5.96 -6.96
CA THR A 46 9.59 -7.14 -7.70
C THR A 46 8.15 -7.48 -7.38
N PHE A 47 7.44 -8.07 -8.34
CA PHE A 47 6.10 -8.62 -8.18
C PHE A 47 6.19 -10.14 -8.07
N VAL A 48 5.51 -10.70 -7.07
CA VAL A 48 5.58 -12.14 -6.76
C VAL A 48 4.16 -12.64 -6.53
N ALA A 49 3.83 -13.80 -7.08
CA ALA A 49 2.52 -14.40 -6.86
C ALA A 49 2.35 -14.78 -5.37
N ALA A 50 1.12 -14.73 -4.87
CA ALA A 50 0.83 -15.00 -3.46
C ALA A 50 1.12 -16.45 -3.04
N ASP A 51 1.08 -17.37 -4.00
CA ASP A 51 1.35 -18.80 -3.84
C ASP A 51 2.78 -19.20 -4.24
N ASP A 52 3.63 -18.25 -4.66
CA ASP A 52 5.00 -18.54 -5.00
C ASP A 52 5.83 -18.86 -3.75
N SER A 53 6.55 -19.98 -3.81
CA SER A 53 7.52 -20.38 -2.79
C SER A 53 8.57 -19.31 -2.48
N VAL A 54 8.91 -18.44 -3.44
CA VAL A 54 9.84 -17.33 -3.24
C VAL A 54 9.30 -16.35 -2.19
N LEU A 55 8.00 -16.06 -2.20
CA LEU A 55 7.39 -15.15 -1.23
C LEU A 55 7.51 -15.69 0.20
N LEU A 56 7.31 -17.00 0.37
CA LEU A 56 7.49 -17.68 1.66
C LEU A 56 8.94 -17.57 2.16
N ARG A 57 9.91 -17.79 1.28
CA ARG A 57 11.34 -17.63 1.63
C ARG A 57 11.71 -16.20 1.98
N MET A 58 11.14 -15.22 1.30
CA MET A 58 11.34 -13.81 1.64
C MET A 58 10.71 -13.47 2.99
N ALA A 59 9.55 -14.02 3.32
CA ALA A 59 8.89 -13.81 4.60
C ALA A 59 9.66 -14.41 5.80
N GLU A 60 10.42 -15.49 5.60
CA GLU A 60 11.28 -16.10 6.64
C GLU A 60 12.40 -15.16 7.12
N VAL A 61 12.88 -14.26 6.25
CA VAL A 61 14.07 -13.41 6.50
C VAL A 61 13.79 -11.91 6.40
N GLY A 62 12.59 -11.54 5.94
CA GLY A 62 12.18 -10.17 5.68
C GLY A 62 11.12 -9.65 6.65
N LEU A 63 10.70 -8.41 6.43
CA LEU A 63 9.57 -7.81 7.13
C LEU A 63 8.33 -7.90 6.25
N MET A 64 7.28 -8.55 6.74
CA MET A 64 6.00 -8.64 6.03
C MET A 64 5.08 -7.51 6.46
N PHE A 65 4.66 -6.69 5.49
CA PHE A 65 3.67 -5.64 5.70
C PHE A 65 2.36 -6.04 5.03
N GLN A 66 1.28 -6.05 5.79
CA GLN A 66 -0.07 -6.19 5.25
C GLN A 66 -0.85 -4.90 5.50
N PRO A 67 -1.08 -4.06 4.47
CA PRO A 67 -1.86 -2.86 4.64
C PRO A 67 -3.27 -3.23 5.08
N GLN A 68 -3.77 -2.54 6.10
CA GLN A 68 -5.16 -2.66 6.52
C GLN A 68 -6.04 -1.99 5.47
N VAL A 69 -7.04 -2.71 4.95
CA VAL A 69 -8.04 -2.10 4.08
C VAL A 69 -8.84 -1.11 4.91
N PRO A 70 -8.89 0.19 4.54
CA PRO A 70 -9.71 1.15 5.25
C PRO A 70 -11.17 0.68 5.25
N VAL A 71 -11.77 0.60 6.44
CA VAL A 71 -13.22 0.38 6.54
C VAL A 71 -13.88 1.68 6.11
N GLU A 72 -14.51 1.70 4.95
CA GLU A 72 -15.32 2.84 4.55
C GLU A 72 -16.42 3.04 5.60
N PRO A 73 -16.52 4.23 6.22
CA PRO A 73 -17.61 4.50 7.14
C PRO A 73 -18.91 4.32 6.36
N LYS A 74 -19.78 3.44 6.86
CA LYS A 74 -21.11 3.25 6.29
C LYS A 74 -21.77 4.63 6.21
N ALA A 75 -22.09 5.08 5.00
CA ALA A 75 -22.77 6.35 4.81
C ALA A 75 -24.07 6.31 5.63
N GLU A 76 -24.13 7.11 6.71
CA GLU A 76 -25.39 7.33 7.38
C GLU A 76 -26.30 8.07 6.39
N PRO A 77 -27.53 7.59 6.16
CA PRO A 77 -28.47 8.34 5.34
C PRO A 77 -28.63 9.75 5.94
N PRO A 78 -28.79 10.79 5.10
CA PRO A 78 -28.96 12.14 5.58
C PRO A 78 -30.11 12.19 6.58
N LYS A 79 -29.81 12.61 7.81
CA LYS A 79 -30.81 12.77 8.87
C LYS A 79 -31.71 13.94 8.50
N ALA A 80 -33.03 13.74 8.57
CA ALA A 80 -33.98 14.83 8.35
C ALA A 80 -33.68 16.00 9.31
N PRO A 81 -33.76 17.26 8.85
CA PRO A 81 -33.64 18.41 9.74
C PRO A 81 -34.60 18.28 10.93
N GLY A 82 -34.09 18.51 12.15
CA GLY A 82 -34.88 18.40 13.38
C GLY A 82 -35.13 16.98 13.91
N SER A 83 -34.53 15.94 13.32
CA SER A 83 -34.61 14.56 13.84
C SER A 83 -33.82 14.31 15.14
N ALA A 84 -32.94 15.24 15.54
CA ALA A 84 -32.17 15.18 16.77
C ALA A 84 -32.74 16.17 17.80
N PRO A 85 -33.36 15.70 18.91
CA PRO A 85 -33.97 16.57 19.92
C PRO A 85 -32.99 17.57 20.54
N LEU A 86 -31.72 17.19 20.66
CA LEU A 86 -30.64 18.03 21.18
C LEU A 86 -30.00 18.95 20.11
N ARG A 87 -30.43 18.84 18.85
CA ARG A 87 -29.92 19.63 17.71
C ARG A 87 -31.09 20.09 16.84
N PRO A 88 -31.89 21.07 17.33
CA PRO A 88 -33.04 21.60 16.59
C PRO A 88 -32.61 22.28 15.28
N PRO A 89 -33.52 22.41 14.30
CA PRO A 89 -33.23 23.04 13.03
C PRO A 89 -32.94 24.55 13.19
N ILE A 90 -31.98 25.06 12.43
CA ILE A 90 -31.71 26.51 12.35
C ILE A 90 -32.75 27.12 11.42
N LEU A 91 -33.61 27.97 11.97
CA LEU A 91 -34.54 28.78 11.18
C LEU A 91 -33.80 30.07 10.77
N ARG A 92 -33.73 30.37 9.46
CA ARG A 92 -33.25 31.64 8.90
C ARG A 92 -34.35 32.25 8.05
#